data_AF-A0A960JWW8-F1
#
_entry.id   AF-A0A960JWW8-F1
#
_cell.length_a   1.000
_cell.length_b   1.000
_cell.length_c   1.000
_cell.angle_alpha   90.00
_cell.angle_beta   90.00
_cell.angle_gamma   90.00
#
_symmetry.space_group_name_H-M   'P 1'
#
loop_
_entity.id
_entity.type
_entity.pdbx_description
1 polymer ?
#
loop_
_entity_poly.entity_id
_entity_poly.type
_entity_poly.pdbx_seq_one_letter_code
_entity_poly.pdbx_strand_id
1 'polypeptide(L)'
;LAAKIQGLPWGSGSGMAVERADGADLTSYVFCIRVGDWDRPVFRYVEMGTGEPTVVDDTLACLDHARPANGFDTPRVLDEDTYTLAFDAWAIARDDVIERWNWHADKANLEPKVPKVLARAAEIVRSHAPRDADQDAIDRAVDTLQAPYPERILRTFRAALGVTDDPTEQATHVLRIIAELGLQPYEAPEPLPEITD
;
A
#
# COMPACT_ATOMS: atom_id res chain seq x y z
N LEU A 1 -31.57 -5.10 7.94
CA LEU A 1 -30.14 -4.90 8.26
C LEU A 1 -29.95 -4.54 9.74
N ALA A 2 -30.58 -3.47 10.25
CA ALA A 2 -30.52 -3.05 11.66
C ALA A 2 -30.80 -4.16 12.69
N ALA A 3 -31.86 -4.96 12.52
CA ALA A 3 -32.19 -6.06 13.44
C ALA A 3 -31.17 -7.21 13.43
N LYS A 4 -30.41 -7.39 12.34
CA LYS A 4 -29.33 -8.39 12.26
C LYS A 4 -28.07 -7.91 12.99
N ILE A 5 -27.80 -6.61 12.97
CA ILE A 5 -26.68 -5.97 13.67
C ILE A 5 -26.91 -6.00 15.19
N GLN A 6 -28.14 -5.74 15.64
CA GLN A 6 -28.53 -5.83 17.05
C GLN A 6 -28.58 -7.26 17.60
N GLY A 7 -28.64 -8.27 16.72
CA GLY A 7 -28.73 -9.70 17.09
C GLY A 7 -27.38 -10.43 17.12
N LEU A 8 -26.27 -9.76 16.85
CA LEU A 8 -24.94 -10.37 16.99
C LEU A 8 -24.62 -10.49 18.48
N PRO A 9 -24.25 -11.69 18.97
CA PRO A 9 -23.70 -11.80 20.31
C PRO A 9 -22.49 -10.84 20.35
N TRP A 10 -22.40 -10.02 21.40
CA TRP A 10 -21.34 -9.02 21.66
C TRP A 10 -21.51 -7.59 21.14
N GLY A 11 -22.66 -7.19 20.58
CA GLY A 11 -22.86 -5.81 20.12
C GLY A 11 -21.85 -5.37 19.05
N SER A 12 -21.93 -4.12 18.58
CA SER A 12 -20.89 -3.56 17.70
C SER A 12 -19.73 -3.06 18.55
N GLY A 13 -18.63 -3.81 18.60
CA GLY A 13 -17.37 -3.37 19.20
C GLY A 13 -16.97 -4.14 20.47
N SER A 14 -15.73 -4.60 20.48
CA SER A 14 -15.01 -5.11 21.65
C SER A 14 -13.82 -4.21 21.95
N GLY A 15 -13.48 -4.02 23.22
CA GLY A 15 -12.28 -3.30 23.63
C GLY A 15 -11.41 -4.14 24.55
N MET A 16 -10.14 -3.76 24.63
CA MET A 16 -9.14 -4.33 25.52
C MET A 16 -8.20 -3.23 26.00
N ALA A 17 -7.65 -3.39 27.21
CA ALA A 17 -6.55 -2.54 27.66
C ALA A 17 -5.24 -3.04 27.07
N VAL A 18 -4.40 -2.13 26.58
CA VAL A 18 -3.07 -2.42 26.05
C VAL A 18 -2.06 -1.56 26.79
N GLU A 19 -1.06 -2.18 27.42
CA GLU A 19 0.08 -1.45 27.97
C GLU A 19 0.98 -0.99 26.83
N ARG A 20 1.16 0.32 26.68
CA ARG A 20 2.06 0.88 25.69
C ARG A 20 3.45 1.07 26.27
N ALA A 21 4.47 0.78 25.46
CA ALA A 21 5.87 0.92 25.85
C ALA A 21 6.29 2.37 26.16
N ASP A 22 5.58 3.35 25.57
CA ASP A 22 5.79 4.78 25.79
C ASP A 22 5.09 5.31 27.05
N GLY A 23 4.29 4.46 27.74
CA GLY A 23 3.52 4.83 28.91
C GLY A 23 2.38 5.82 28.65
N ALA A 24 2.03 6.07 27.38
CA ALA A 24 0.99 7.00 27.00
C ALA A 24 -0.40 6.39 27.28
N ASP A 25 -1.27 7.18 27.90
CA ASP A 25 -2.68 6.84 28.09
C ASP A 25 -3.49 7.37 26.91
N LEU A 26 -3.62 6.54 25.88
CA LEU A 26 -4.24 6.88 24.60
C LEU A 26 -5.36 5.89 24.28
N THR A 27 -6.44 6.42 23.73
CA THR A 27 -7.57 5.61 23.28
C THR A 27 -7.48 5.42 21.79
N SER A 28 -7.55 4.18 21.32
CA SER A 28 -7.43 3.88 19.90
C SER A 28 -8.51 2.94 19.40
N TYR A 29 -8.82 3.04 18.12
CA TYR A 29 -9.90 2.30 17.46
C TYR A 29 -9.38 1.63 16.21
N VAL A 30 -9.77 0.37 16.00
CA VAL A 30 -9.60 -0.31 14.73
C VAL A 30 -10.97 -0.50 14.09
N PHE A 31 -11.15 0.07 12.90
CA PHE A 31 -12.35 -0.10 12.10
C PHE A 31 -12.10 -1.10 10.98
N CYS A 32 -13.01 -2.05 10.82
CA CYS A 32 -13.12 -2.92 9.66
C CYS A 32 -14.29 -2.42 8.81
N ILE A 33 -13.98 -1.91 7.62
CA ILE A 33 -14.86 -1.06 6.83
C ILE A 33 -15.17 -1.77 5.53
N ARG A 34 -16.44 -1.81 5.15
CA ARG A 34 -16.88 -2.19 3.82
C ARG A 34 -17.16 -0.93 3.01
N VAL A 35 -16.55 -0.82 1.83
CA VAL A 35 -16.76 0.30 0.90
C VAL A 35 -17.59 -0.18 -0.28
N GLY A 36 -18.83 0.28 -0.38
CA GLY A 36 -19.76 -0.13 -1.44
C GLY A 36 -19.84 -1.65 -1.63
N ASP A 37 -19.62 -2.07 -2.88
CA ASP A 37 -19.58 -3.48 -3.30
C ASP A 37 -18.16 -4.05 -3.44
N TRP A 38 -17.15 -3.34 -2.92
CA TRP A 38 -15.79 -3.84 -2.91
C TRP A 38 -15.68 -5.16 -2.14
N ASP A 39 -14.91 -6.09 -2.71
CA ASP A 39 -14.83 -7.47 -2.26
C ASP A 39 -14.04 -7.64 -0.96
N ARG A 40 -13.14 -6.69 -0.67
CA ARG A 40 -12.21 -6.73 0.47
C ARG A 40 -12.58 -5.68 1.52
N PRO A 41 -12.45 -6.00 2.82
CA PRO A 41 -12.55 -4.99 3.86
C PRO A 41 -11.34 -4.06 3.83
N VAL A 42 -11.57 -2.80 4.17
CA VAL A 42 -10.53 -1.79 4.41
C VAL A 42 -10.40 -1.60 5.92
N PHE A 43 -9.17 -1.45 6.41
CA PHE A 43 -8.91 -1.24 7.83
C PHE A 43 -8.38 0.17 8.10
N ARG A 44 -8.78 0.73 9.24
CA ARG A 44 -8.23 1.98 9.78
C ARG A 44 -7.98 1.83 11.27
N TYR A 45 -6.76 2.12 11.68
CA TYR A 45 -6.44 2.37 13.07
C TYR A 45 -6.40 3.87 13.30
N VAL A 46 -7.15 4.34 14.29
CA VAL A 46 -7.23 5.75 14.68
C VAL A 46 -6.79 5.86 16.13
N GLU A 47 -5.73 6.61 16.36
CA GLU A 47 -5.25 6.94 17.70
C GLU A 47 -5.79 8.30 18.13
N MET A 48 -6.58 8.30 19.21
CA MET A 48 -7.16 9.48 19.83
C MET A 48 -6.32 9.85 21.05
N GLY A 49 -5.53 10.91 20.90
CA GLY A 49 -4.73 11.50 21.96
C GLY A 49 -5.18 12.92 22.32
N THR A 50 -4.33 13.63 23.06
CA THR A 50 -4.54 15.05 23.38
C THR A 50 -4.19 16.01 22.24
N GLY A 51 -3.54 15.50 21.18
CA GLY A 51 -3.15 16.23 19.98
C GLY A 51 -3.98 15.87 18.75
N GLU A 52 -3.42 16.11 17.56
CA GLU A 52 -4.06 15.69 16.31
C GLU A 52 -4.15 14.15 16.23
N PRO A 53 -5.32 13.60 15.84
CA PRO A 53 -5.48 12.17 15.64
C PRO A 53 -4.51 11.62 14.61
N THR A 54 -3.97 10.43 14.85
CA THR A 54 -3.12 9.73 13.90
C THR A 54 -3.89 8.56 13.27
N VAL A 55 -3.81 8.43 11.95
CA VAL A 55 -4.47 7.37 11.18
C VAL A 55 -3.41 6.46 10.54
N VAL A 56 -3.61 5.14 10.68
CA VAL A 56 -2.82 4.10 10.01
C VAL A 56 -3.74 3.31 9.08
N ASP A 57 -3.33 3.18 7.81
CA ASP A 57 -4.06 2.50 6.74
C ASP A 57 -3.46 1.13 6.35
N ASP A 58 -2.30 0.77 6.90
CA ASP A 58 -1.70 -0.54 6.69
C ASP A 58 -2.53 -1.64 7.39
N THR A 59 -2.98 -2.61 6.59
CA THR A 59 -3.88 -3.66 7.07
C THR A 59 -3.24 -4.55 8.14
N LEU A 60 -1.96 -4.90 7.99
CA LEU A 60 -1.29 -5.78 8.95
C LEU A 60 -1.05 -5.05 10.27
N ALA A 61 -0.65 -3.78 10.23
CA ALA A 61 -0.52 -2.94 11.41
C ALA A 61 -1.86 -2.78 12.14
N CYS A 62 -2.96 -2.52 11.41
CA CYS A 62 -4.29 -2.44 12.02
C CYS A 62 -4.70 -3.74 12.72
N LEU A 63 -4.44 -4.89 12.08
CA LEU A 63 -4.75 -6.21 12.66
C LEU A 63 -3.86 -6.55 13.85
N ASP A 64 -2.60 -6.11 13.84
CA ASP A 64 -1.69 -6.27 14.98
C ASP A 64 -2.17 -5.44 16.18
N HIS A 65 -2.59 -4.19 15.96
CA HIS A 65 -3.22 -3.37 17.00
C HIS A 65 -4.52 -3.97 17.54
N ALA A 66 -5.30 -4.67 16.71
CA ALA A 66 -6.54 -5.34 17.13
C ALA A 66 -6.31 -6.70 17.81
N ARG A 67 -5.08 -7.21 17.87
CA ARG A 67 -4.79 -8.55 18.37
C ARG A 67 -4.91 -8.62 19.91
N PRO A 68 -5.78 -9.48 20.46
CA PRO A 68 -5.87 -9.68 21.91
C PRO A 68 -4.59 -10.30 22.47
N ALA A 69 -3.99 -9.65 23.47
CA ALA A 69 -2.70 -10.07 24.05
C ALA A 69 -2.72 -11.50 24.61
N ASN A 70 -3.85 -11.92 25.18
CA ASN A 70 -4.04 -13.25 25.78
C ASN A 70 -5.07 -14.09 25.00
N GLY A 71 -5.28 -13.80 23.71
CA GLY A 71 -6.27 -14.51 22.89
C GLY A 71 -7.67 -14.44 23.52
N PHE A 72 -8.33 -15.59 23.66
CA PHE A 72 -9.68 -15.70 24.23
C PHE A 72 -9.78 -15.30 25.71
N ASP A 73 -8.66 -15.31 26.45
CA ASP A 73 -8.63 -14.95 27.87
C ASP A 73 -8.41 -13.44 28.10
N THR A 74 -8.31 -12.64 27.03
CA THR A 74 -8.17 -11.18 27.14
C THR A 74 -9.42 -10.56 27.74
N PRO A 75 -9.34 -9.85 28.88
CA PRO A 75 -10.50 -9.21 29.47
C PRO A 75 -11.09 -8.16 28.53
N ARG A 76 -12.43 -8.15 28.40
CA ARG A 76 -13.13 -7.08 27.69
C ARG A 76 -13.09 -5.81 28.54
N VAL A 77 -12.48 -4.76 27.99
CA VAL A 77 -12.42 -3.42 28.61
C VAL A 77 -12.96 -2.42 27.59
N LEU A 78 -14.15 -1.89 27.85
CA LEU A 78 -14.78 -0.86 27.04
C LEU A 78 -15.77 -0.11 27.92
N ASP A 79 -15.36 1.04 28.45
CA ASP A 79 -16.25 1.95 29.18
C ASP A 79 -17.08 2.81 28.21
N GLU A 80 -18.07 3.50 28.76
CA GLU A 80 -19.02 4.32 27.98
C GLU A 80 -18.36 5.52 27.30
N ASP A 81 -17.33 6.11 27.91
CA ASP A 81 -16.60 7.25 27.34
C ASP A 81 -15.79 6.82 26.12
N THR A 82 -15.09 5.69 26.22
CA THR A 82 -14.40 5.04 25.10
C THR A 82 -15.39 4.61 24.02
N TYR A 83 -16.53 4.04 24.40
CA TYR A 83 -17.54 3.68 23.41
C TYR A 83 -18.09 4.91 22.67
N THR A 84 -18.31 6.01 23.38
CA THR A 84 -18.81 7.27 22.79
C THR A 84 -17.78 7.92 21.86
N LEU A 85 -16.51 7.95 22.27
CA LEU A 85 -15.42 8.53 21.47
C LEU A 85 -15.18 7.75 20.16
N ALA A 86 -15.63 6.49 20.07
CA ALA A 86 -15.59 5.72 18.83
C ALA A 86 -16.33 6.40 17.66
N PHE A 87 -17.38 7.20 17.93
CA PHE A 87 -18.13 7.88 16.87
C PHE A 87 -17.33 9.03 16.24
N ASP A 88 -16.53 9.74 17.03
CA ASP A 88 -15.62 10.79 16.53
C ASP A 88 -14.45 10.16 15.77
N ALA A 89 -13.87 9.08 16.31
CA ALA A 89 -12.84 8.30 15.63
C ALA A 89 -13.34 7.71 14.30
N TRP A 90 -14.62 7.31 14.25
CA TRP A 90 -15.25 6.82 13.02
C TRP A 90 -15.33 7.90 11.94
N ALA A 91 -15.67 9.14 12.29
CA ALA A 91 -15.69 10.24 11.32
C ALA A 91 -14.31 10.44 10.67
N ILE A 92 -13.25 10.41 11.49
CA ILE A 92 -11.86 10.50 11.02
C ILE A 92 -11.51 9.32 10.10
N ALA A 93 -11.81 8.09 10.52
CA ALA A 93 -11.53 6.89 9.72
C ALA A 93 -12.26 6.91 8.37
N ARG A 94 -13.53 7.31 8.36
CA ARG A 94 -14.35 7.41 7.17
C ARG A 94 -13.79 8.46 6.21
N ASP A 95 -13.44 9.64 6.72
CA ASP A 95 -12.95 10.74 5.89
C ASP A 95 -11.59 10.39 5.25
N ASP A 96 -10.68 9.74 6.00
CA ASP A 96 -9.44 9.20 5.42
C ASP A 96 -9.73 8.14 4.35
N VAL A 97 -10.67 7.22 4.59
CA VAL A 97 -11.03 6.22 3.57
C VAL A 97 -11.53 6.90 2.30
N ILE A 98 -12.43 7.88 2.40
CA ILE A 98 -12.96 8.61 1.24
C ILE A 98 -11.84 9.33 0.50
N GLU A 99 -10.97 10.05 1.21
CA GLU A 99 -9.83 10.78 0.63
C GLU A 99 -8.91 9.81 -0.13
N ARG A 100 -8.44 8.74 0.53
CA ARG A 100 -7.55 7.75 -0.08
C ARG A 100 -8.20 7.04 -1.25
N TRP A 101 -9.49 6.69 -1.13
CA TRP A 101 -10.23 6.02 -2.17
C TRP A 101 -10.33 6.87 -3.43
N ASN A 102 -10.74 8.13 -3.28
CA ASN A 102 -10.86 9.07 -4.40
C ASN A 102 -9.48 9.41 -4.99
N TRP A 103 -8.42 9.44 -4.18
CA TRP A 103 -7.05 9.54 -4.70
C TRP A 103 -6.72 8.37 -5.64
N HIS A 104 -7.10 7.14 -5.28
CA HIS A 104 -6.91 5.93 -6.10
C HIS A 104 -7.93 5.77 -7.24
N ALA A 105 -8.99 6.56 -7.27
CA ALA A 105 -9.93 6.60 -8.39
C ALA A 105 -9.41 7.44 -9.56
N ASP A 106 -8.55 8.42 -9.30
CA ASP A 106 -7.89 9.21 -10.35
C ASP A 106 -6.74 8.43 -11.01
N LYS A 107 -6.89 8.15 -12.30
CA LYS A 107 -5.88 7.46 -13.10
C LYS A 107 -4.52 8.17 -13.07
N ALA A 108 -4.48 9.49 -13.03
CA ALA A 108 -3.22 10.24 -13.01
C ALA A 108 -2.40 9.96 -11.75
N ASN A 109 -3.06 9.62 -10.64
CA ASN A 109 -2.40 9.24 -9.39
C ASN A 109 -1.81 7.82 -9.43
N LEU A 110 -2.34 6.97 -10.31
CA LEU A 110 -1.89 5.59 -10.51
C LEU A 110 -0.77 5.46 -11.56
N GLU A 111 -0.52 6.51 -12.34
CA GLU A 111 0.54 6.48 -13.35
C GLU A 111 1.93 6.37 -12.69
N PRO A 112 2.75 5.37 -13.08
CA PRO A 112 4.05 5.17 -12.47
C PRO A 112 5.00 6.29 -12.87
N LYS A 113 5.65 6.89 -11.87
CA LYS A 113 6.75 7.83 -12.11
C LYS A 113 8.01 7.04 -12.42
N VAL A 114 8.34 6.89 -13.71
CA VAL A 114 9.53 6.18 -14.17
C VAL A 114 10.80 6.88 -13.67
N PRO A 115 11.65 6.23 -12.85
CA PRO A 115 12.91 6.82 -12.39
C PRO A 115 13.86 7.10 -13.56
N LYS A 116 14.60 8.22 -13.50
CA LYS A 116 15.54 8.65 -14.56
C LYS A 116 16.55 7.56 -14.98
N VAL A 117 17.00 6.74 -14.02
CA VAL A 117 17.92 5.62 -14.32
C VAL A 117 17.28 4.59 -15.25
N LEU A 118 16.01 4.25 -15.03
CA LEU A 118 15.30 3.28 -15.86
C LEU A 118 14.92 3.89 -17.21
N ALA A 119 14.52 5.16 -17.23
CA ALA A 119 14.31 5.89 -18.49
C ALA A 119 15.59 5.91 -19.35
N ARG A 120 16.75 6.13 -18.74
CA ARG A 120 18.06 6.02 -19.42
C ARG A 120 18.35 4.60 -19.89
N ALA A 121 18.10 3.60 -19.04
CA ALA A 121 18.31 2.19 -19.41
C ALA A 121 17.41 1.79 -20.59
N ALA A 122 16.16 2.23 -20.62
CA ALA A 122 15.21 1.95 -21.69
C ALA A 122 15.69 2.56 -23.01
N GLU A 123 16.21 3.78 -22.98
CA GLU A 123 16.78 4.43 -24.17
C GLU A 123 18.04 3.73 -24.66
N ILE A 124 18.92 3.28 -23.75
CA ILE A 124 20.11 2.49 -24.12
C ILE A 124 19.70 1.18 -24.79
N VAL A 125 18.75 0.45 -24.23
CA VAL A 125 18.24 -0.81 -24.81
C VAL A 125 17.61 -0.55 -26.18
N ARG A 126 16.77 0.48 -26.32
CA ARG A 126 16.12 0.82 -27.60
C ARG A 126 17.11 1.15 -28.71
N SER A 127 18.16 1.91 -28.37
CA SER A 127 19.09 2.47 -29.36
C SER A 127 20.34 1.62 -29.60
N HIS A 128 20.69 0.72 -28.66
CA HIS A 128 21.96 -0.01 -28.67
C HIS A 128 21.81 -1.50 -28.29
N ALA A 129 20.62 -2.08 -28.43
CA ALA A 129 20.46 -3.52 -28.24
C ALA A 129 21.43 -4.33 -29.13
N PRO A 130 21.95 -5.47 -28.62
CA PRO A 130 22.75 -6.39 -29.42
C PRO A 130 22.02 -6.80 -30.71
N ARG A 131 22.75 -6.93 -31.82
CA ARG A 131 22.15 -7.21 -33.14
C ARG A 131 21.46 -8.58 -33.23
N ASP A 132 21.81 -9.49 -32.35
CA ASP A 132 21.26 -10.83 -32.21
C ASP A 132 20.08 -10.89 -31.22
N ALA A 133 19.76 -9.78 -30.54
CA ALA A 133 18.60 -9.71 -29.67
C ALA A 133 17.30 -9.70 -30.48
N ASP A 134 16.34 -10.50 -30.02
CA ASP A 134 14.99 -10.55 -30.57
C ASP A 134 14.24 -9.23 -30.33
N GLN A 135 13.54 -8.72 -31.34
CA GLN A 135 12.84 -7.43 -31.26
C GLN A 135 11.72 -7.47 -30.21
N ASP A 136 11.00 -8.59 -30.11
CA ASP A 136 9.94 -8.76 -29.09
C ASP A 136 10.53 -8.75 -27.67
N ALA A 137 11.76 -9.26 -27.51
CA ALA A 137 12.46 -9.23 -26.23
C ALA A 137 12.94 -7.82 -25.87
N ILE A 138 13.38 -7.03 -26.87
CA ILE A 138 13.76 -5.62 -26.70
C ILE A 138 12.54 -4.81 -26.27
N ASP A 139 11.41 -4.94 -26.97
CA ASP A 139 10.19 -4.20 -26.69
C ASP A 139 9.67 -4.54 -25.28
N ARG A 140 9.62 -5.83 -24.93
CA ARG A 140 9.26 -6.28 -23.58
C ARG A 140 10.20 -5.71 -22.50
N ALA A 141 11.50 -5.65 -22.77
CA ALA A 141 12.47 -5.10 -21.84
C ALA A 141 12.26 -3.59 -21.64
N VAL A 142 11.96 -2.85 -22.70
CA VAL A 142 11.63 -1.42 -22.64
C VAL A 142 10.37 -1.19 -21.79
N ASP A 143 9.33 -1.99 -21.98
CA ASP A 143 8.11 -1.90 -21.17
C ASP A 143 8.35 -2.27 -19.69
N THR A 144 9.20 -3.26 -19.44
CA THR A 144 9.65 -3.64 -18.09
C THR A 144 10.34 -2.47 -17.37
N LEU A 145 11.11 -1.67 -18.09
CA LEU A 145 11.82 -0.53 -17.53
C LEU A 145 10.92 0.69 -17.23
N GLN A 146 9.64 0.64 -17.62
CA GLN A 146 8.65 1.66 -17.27
C GLN A 146 8.04 1.44 -15.87
N ALA A 147 8.43 0.39 -15.15
CA ALA A 147 7.92 0.09 -13.82
C ALA A 147 8.53 0.96 -12.70
N PRO A 148 7.76 1.29 -11.64
CA PRO A 148 8.27 1.99 -10.47
C PRO A 148 8.93 1.00 -9.47
N TYR A 149 10.17 0.61 -9.74
CA TYR A 149 10.88 -0.34 -8.87
C TYR A 149 11.45 0.28 -7.58
N PRO A 150 11.55 -0.50 -6.48
CA PRO A 150 12.19 -0.04 -5.24
C PRO A 150 13.67 0.27 -5.43
N GLU A 151 14.20 1.14 -4.56
CA GLU A 151 15.57 1.66 -4.64
C GLU A 151 16.65 0.56 -4.71
N ARG A 152 16.42 -0.60 -4.08
CA ARG A 152 17.33 -1.76 -4.19
C ARG A 152 17.56 -2.17 -5.65
N ILE A 153 16.50 -2.27 -6.45
CA ILE A 153 16.56 -2.64 -7.88
C ILE A 153 17.18 -1.49 -8.67
N LEU A 154 16.81 -0.24 -8.37
CA LEU A 154 17.39 0.93 -9.04
C LEU A 154 18.91 1.00 -8.88
N ARG A 155 19.45 0.67 -7.69
CA ARG A 155 20.90 0.57 -7.47
C ARG A 155 21.55 -0.51 -8.35
N THR A 156 20.90 -1.65 -8.56
CA THR A 156 21.41 -2.70 -9.44
C THR A 156 21.55 -2.18 -10.88
N PHE A 157 20.55 -1.47 -11.40
CA PHE A 157 20.65 -0.85 -12.72
C PHE A 157 21.72 0.24 -12.78
N ARG A 158 21.83 1.11 -11.77
CA ARG A 158 22.90 2.14 -11.71
C ARG A 158 24.29 1.50 -11.73
N ALA A 159 24.49 0.43 -10.96
CA ALA A 159 25.75 -0.29 -10.91
C ALA A 159 26.10 -0.89 -12.28
N ALA A 160 25.15 -1.56 -12.93
CA ALA A 160 25.37 -2.15 -14.25
C ALA A 160 25.65 -1.13 -15.35
N LEU A 161 24.94 0.00 -15.36
CA LEU A 161 25.23 1.08 -16.30
C LEU A 161 26.60 1.71 -16.06
N GLY A 162 27.13 1.64 -14.84
CA GLY A 162 28.46 2.15 -14.49
C GLY A 162 29.62 1.18 -14.71
N VAL A 163 29.37 -0.07 -15.15
CA VAL A 163 30.45 -1.06 -15.38
C VAL A 163 31.30 -0.71 -16.59
N THR A 164 30.70 -0.10 -17.60
CA THR A 164 31.30 0.17 -18.91
C THR A 164 30.70 1.44 -19.49
N ASP A 165 31.48 2.14 -20.33
CA ASP A 165 31.04 3.30 -21.08
C ASP A 165 30.50 2.93 -22.48
N ASP A 166 30.62 1.67 -22.90
CA ASP A 166 30.05 1.18 -24.17
C ASP A 166 28.52 0.99 -24.06
N PRO A 167 27.70 1.72 -24.83
CA PRO A 167 26.24 1.58 -24.80
C PRO A 167 25.73 0.18 -25.15
N THR A 168 26.44 -0.57 -25.99
CA THR A 168 26.02 -1.93 -26.40
C THR A 168 26.22 -2.94 -25.26
N GLU A 169 27.34 -2.83 -24.55
CA GLU A 169 27.59 -3.62 -23.34
C GLU A 169 26.63 -3.22 -22.21
N GLN A 170 26.34 -1.92 -22.06
CA GLN A 170 25.32 -1.44 -21.13
C GLN A 170 23.94 -2.06 -21.43
N ALA A 171 23.50 -2.06 -22.69
CA ALA A 171 22.24 -2.69 -23.11
C ALA A 171 22.22 -4.18 -22.77
N THR A 172 23.32 -4.89 -23.03
CA THR A 172 23.48 -6.31 -22.70
C THR A 172 23.36 -6.55 -21.19
N HIS A 173 23.97 -5.71 -20.36
CA HIS A 173 23.86 -5.82 -18.91
C HIS A 173 22.45 -5.53 -18.39
N VAL A 174 21.76 -4.56 -18.96
CA VAL A 174 20.36 -4.24 -18.62
C VAL A 174 19.45 -5.43 -18.93
N LEU A 175 19.54 -5.99 -20.14
CA LEU A 175 18.75 -7.16 -20.55
C LEU A 175 19.01 -8.36 -19.63
N ARG A 176 20.28 -8.59 -19.26
CA ARG A 176 20.66 -9.63 -18.32
C ARG A 176 20.03 -9.43 -16.94
N ILE A 177 20.04 -8.21 -16.39
CA ILE A 177 19.42 -7.93 -15.08
C ILE A 177 17.92 -8.20 -15.13
N ILE A 178 17.24 -7.78 -16.20
CA ILE A 178 15.81 -8.04 -16.38
C ILE A 178 15.54 -9.54 -16.32
N ALA A 179 16.33 -10.34 -17.05
CA ALA A 179 16.21 -11.80 -17.05
C ALA A 179 16.55 -12.43 -15.69
N GLU A 180 17.68 -12.06 -15.08
CA GLU A 180 18.16 -12.63 -13.80
C GLU A 180 17.21 -12.34 -12.64
N LEU A 181 16.61 -11.15 -12.60
CA LEU A 181 15.64 -10.76 -11.58
C LEU A 181 14.20 -11.17 -11.92
N GLY A 182 13.97 -11.74 -13.12
CA GLY A 182 12.64 -12.15 -13.59
C GLY A 182 11.65 -10.98 -13.72
N LEU A 183 12.15 -9.77 -13.98
CA LEU A 183 11.31 -8.57 -14.04
C LEU A 183 10.32 -8.66 -15.21
N GLN A 184 9.10 -8.18 -14.97
CA GLN A 184 8.01 -8.18 -15.95
C GLN A 184 7.56 -6.75 -16.26
N PRO A 185 6.94 -6.54 -17.44
CA PRO A 185 6.25 -5.31 -17.78
C PRO A 185 5.31 -4.85 -16.66
N TYR A 186 5.22 -3.54 -16.48
CA TYR A 186 4.31 -2.96 -15.49
C TYR A 186 2.87 -3.03 -16.00
N GLU A 187 2.00 -3.65 -15.20
CA GLU A 187 0.55 -3.56 -15.38
C GLU A 187 0.04 -2.46 -14.46
N ALA A 188 -0.54 -1.40 -15.06
CA ALA A 188 -1.15 -0.34 -14.28
C ALA A 188 -2.37 -0.90 -13.53
N PRO A 189 -2.52 -0.59 -12.23
CA PRO A 189 -3.71 -0.99 -11.49
C PRO A 189 -4.94 -0.32 -12.09
N GLU A 190 -6.07 -1.05 -12.09
CA GLU A 190 -7.35 -0.45 -12.44
C GLU A 190 -7.72 0.61 -11.38
N PRO A 191 -8.14 1.81 -11.81
CA PRO A 191 -8.64 2.81 -10.88
C PRO A 191 -9.83 2.30 -10.08
N LEU A 192 -9.90 2.71 -8.81
CA LEU A 192 -11.08 2.43 -7.99
C LEU A 192 -12.29 3.19 -8.53
N PRO A 193 -13.53 2.69 -8.33
CA PRO A 193 -14.72 3.47 -8.66
C PRO A 193 -14.80 4.71 -7.77
N GLU A 194 -15.08 5.88 -8.33
CA GLU A 194 -15.23 7.11 -7.52
C GLU A 194 -16.36 6.98 -6.49
N ILE A 195 -16.16 7.55 -5.30
CA ILE A 195 -17.22 7.70 -4.30
C ILE A 195 -17.82 9.09 -4.48
N THR A 196 -19.03 9.14 -5.06
CA THR A 196 -19.84 10.36 -5.20
C THR A 196 -21.07 10.24 -4.31
N ASP A 197 -21.10 10.99 -3.21
CA ASP A 197 -22.17 11.14 -2.20
C ASP A 197 -22.83 9.87 -1.62
#